data_AF-B6VUS7-F1
#
_entry.id   AF-B6VUS7-F1
#
_cell.length_a   1.000
_cell.length_b   1.000
_cell.length_c   1.000
_cell.angle_alpha   90.00
_cell.angle_beta   90.00
_cell.angle_gamma   90.00
#
_symmetry.space_group_name_H-M   'P 1'
#
loop_
_entity.id
_entity.type
_entity.pdbx_description
1 polymer ?
#
loop_
_entity_poly.entity_id
_entity_poly.type
_entity_poly.pdbx_seq_one_letter_code
_entity_poly.pdbx_strand_id
1 'polypeptide(L)'
;MKKYPRIYSLSTIGIIHHQKNDYIFHPYCTDFIGDSDSGKSIIADLLQLIFVGSSVFRSATIPVKDRREPDGLVLRSPGKSLDYGYAFVNIEIANGQFVTVSAYLESTSKATHPFIVQAGLTIEQDDFAPCRSLFMPSIFKMTNVSFH
;
A
#
# COMPACT_ATOMS: atom_id res chain seq x y z
N MET A 1 24.44 -5.28 -10.90
CA MET A 1 23.98 -6.38 -10.02
C MET A 1 22.79 -5.88 -9.22
N LYS A 2 21.68 -6.63 -9.14
CA LYS A 2 20.53 -6.24 -8.29
C LYS A 2 20.99 -6.24 -6.82
N LYS A 3 20.69 -5.18 -6.09
CA LYS A 3 20.92 -5.10 -4.64
C LYS A 3 19.61 -5.39 -3.93
N TYR A 4 19.69 -6.21 -2.89
CA TYR A 4 18.59 -6.57 -2.01
C TYR A 4 18.88 -6.05 -0.59
N PRO A 5 17.84 -5.73 0.21
CA PRO A 5 16.43 -5.71 -0.17
C PRO A 5 16.10 -4.53 -1.10
N ARG A 6 14.99 -4.63 -1.84
CA ARG A 6 14.48 -3.52 -2.68
C ARG A 6 12.96 -3.45 -2.67
N ILE A 7 12.42 -2.24 -2.78
CA ILE A 7 11.00 -2.05 -3.06
C ILE A 7 10.75 -2.49 -4.49
N TYR A 8 9.94 -3.55 -4.65
CA TYR A 8 9.66 -4.15 -5.95
C TYR A 8 8.38 -3.60 -6.58
N SER A 9 7.33 -3.44 -5.79
CA SER A 9 6.06 -2.93 -6.28
C SER A 9 5.24 -2.26 -5.20
N LEU A 10 4.31 -1.41 -5.65
CA LEU A 10 3.20 -0.86 -4.87
C LEU A 10 1.89 -1.29 -5.53
N SER A 11 1.00 -1.89 -4.76
CA SER A 11 -0.34 -2.25 -5.20
C SER A 11 -1.40 -1.55 -4.35
N THR A 12 -2.54 -1.22 -4.94
CA THR A 12 -3.61 -0.48 -4.25
C THR A 12 -4.99 -1.04 -4.53
N ILE A 13 -5.90 -0.91 -3.56
CA ILE A 13 -7.33 -1.20 -3.68
C ILE A 13 -8.11 -0.09 -2.97
N GLY A 14 -9.15 0.45 -3.60
CA GLY A 14 -10.06 1.39 -2.93
C GLY A 14 -9.42 2.74 -2.57
N ILE A 15 -8.32 3.12 -3.22
CA ILE A 15 -7.66 4.42 -3.05
C ILE A 15 -8.12 5.37 -4.18
N ILE A 16 -8.39 6.64 -3.86
CA ILE A 16 -8.74 7.64 -4.87
C ILE A 16 -7.63 7.75 -5.93
N HIS A 17 -8.01 7.90 -7.21
CA HIS A 17 -7.12 7.89 -8.39
C HIS A 17 -6.31 6.59 -8.62
N HIS A 18 -6.33 5.66 -7.67
CA HIS A 18 -5.55 4.41 -7.68
C HIS A 18 -6.44 3.24 -7.21
N GLN A 19 -7.66 3.13 -7.76
CA GLN A 19 -8.70 2.26 -7.18
C GLN A 19 -8.34 0.78 -7.23
N LYS A 20 -7.58 0.36 -8.25
CA LYS A 20 -7.07 -0.99 -8.40
C LYS A 20 -5.87 -0.95 -9.33
N ASN A 21 -4.69 -0.75 -8.75
CA ASN A 21 -3.47 -0.50 -9.51
C ASN A 21 -2.32 -1.38 -9.00
N ASP A 22 -1.41 -1.71 -9.92
CA ASP A 22 -0.18 -2.44 -9.66
C ASP A 22 0.98 -1.70 -10.32
N TYR A 23 1.86 -1.12 -9.50
CA TYR A 23 3.05 -0.42 -9.93
C TYR A 23 4.28 -1.29 -9.73
N ILE A 24 4.97 -1.65 -10.81
CA ILE A 24 6.27 -2.33 -10.73
C ILE A 24 7.36 -1.27 -10.73
N PHE A 25 8.21 -1.27 -9.72
CA PHE A 25 9.29 -0.30 -9.59
C PHE A 25 10.55 -0.80 -10.29
N HIS A 26 11.13 0.09 -11.07
CA HIS A 26 12.45 -0.14 -11.64
C HIS A 26 13.51 -0.07 -10.51
N PRO A 27 14.57 -0.90 -10.56
CA PRO A 27 15.47 -1.12 -9.42
C PRO A 27 16.35 0.08 -9.06
N TYR A 28 16.39 1.09 -9.93
CA TYR A 28 17.22 2.27 -9.78
C TYR A 28 16.38 3.52 -9.49
N CYS A 29 15.40 3.80 -10.35
CA CYS A 29 14.55 4.97 -10.26
C CYS A 29 13.25 4.68 -11.01
N THR A 30 12.12 5.07 -10.44
CA THR A 30 10.79 5.03 -11.07
C THR A 30 10.19 6.42 -10.98
N ASP A 31 9.90 7.02 -12.13
CA ASP A 31 9.27 8.34 -12.20
C ASP A 31 7.76 8.20 -12.38
N PHE A 32 7.00 8.97 -11.60
CA PHE A 32 5.55 9.10 -11.78
C PHE A 32 5.25 10.39 -12.54
N ILE A 33 4.76 10.26 -13.77
CA ILE A 33 4.50 11.37 -14.69
C ILE A 33 2.99 11.47 -14.96
N GLY A 34 2.50 12.69 -15.19
CA GLY A 34 1.10 12.98 -15.52
C GLY A 34 0.70 14.39 -15.13
N ASP A 35 -0.51 14.80 -15.52
CA ASP A 35 -1.04 16.15 -15.27
C ASP A 35 -1.30 16.44 -13.78
N SER A 36 -1.40 17.71 -13.41
CA SER A 36 -1.88 18.10 -12.07
C SER A 36 -3.18 17.36 -11.72
N ASP A 37 -3.33 17.00 -10.44
CA ASP A 37 -4.46 16.22 -9.93
C ASP A 37 -4.64 14.80 -10.49
N SER A 38 -3.66 14.26 -11.22
CA SER A 38 -3.66 12.85 -11.65
C SER A 38 -3.40 11.85 -10.52
N GLY A 39 -3.19 12.32 -9.28
CA GLY A 39 -2.96 11.47 -8.11
C GLY A 39 -1.52 11.03 -7.86
N LYS A 40 -0.51 11.60 -8.55
CA LYS A 40 0.91 11.26 -8.33
C LYS A 40 1.35 11.39 -6.87
N SER A 41 0.98 12.49 -6.21
CA SER A 41 1.31 12.75 -4.80
C SER A 41 0.74 11.69 -3.85
N ILE A 42 -0.36 11.03 -4.22
CA ILE A 42 -0.98 10.00 -3.39
C ILE A 42 -0.06 8.79 -3.26
N ILE A 43 0.72 8.46 -4.29
CA ILE A 43 1.70 7.38 -4.21
C ILE A 43 2.76 7.69 -3.13
N ALA A 44 3.25 8.93 -3.08
CA ALA A 44 4.17 9.36 -2.03
C ALA A 44 3.50 9.35 -0.63
N ASP A 45 2.23 9.76 -0.55
CA ASP A 45 1.44 9.70 0.69
C ASP A 45 1.29 8.27 1.19
N LEU A 46 0.96 7.31 0.31
CA LEU A 46 0.82 5.90 0.66
C LEU A 46 2.13 5.30 1.16
N LEU A 47 3.27 5.61 0.51
CA LEU A 47 4.58 5.14 0.95
C LEU A 47 4.91 5.68 2.35
N GLN A 48 4.64 6.96 2.62
CA GLN A 48 4.81 7.52 3.97
C GLN A 48 3.93 6.81 4.99
N LEU A 49 2.65 6.58 4.67
CA LEU A 49 1.71 5.95 5.58
C LEU A 49 2.08 4.49 5.89
N ILE A 50 2.61 3.75 4.92
CA ILE A 50 3.06 2.36 5.14
C ILE A 50 4.33 2.29 5.99
N PHE A 51 5.33 3.14 5.72
CA PHE A 51 6.63 3.04 6.40
C PHE A 51 6.72 3.80 7.72
N VAL A 52 5.92 4.85 7.89
CA VAL A 52 6.01 5.77 9.04
C VAL A 52 4.72 5.79 9.85
N GLY A 53 3.57 5.62 9.20
CA GLY A 53 2.26 5.67 9.84
C GLY A 53 1.63 7.06 9.89
N SER A 54 0.37 7.09 10.33
CA SER A 54 -0.48 8.30 10.35
C SER A 54 -0.13 9.34 11.39
N SER A 55 0.56 8.98 12.49
CA SER A 55 0.82 9.87 13.62
C SER A 55 1.66 11.12 13.27
N VAL A 56 2.50 11.01 12.25
CA VAL A 56 3.37 12.10 11.75
C VAL A 56 3.16 12.40 10.28
N PHE A 57 2.09 11.87 9.67
CA PHE A 57 1.80 11.98 8.25
C PHE A 57 1.68 13.44 7.80
N ARG A 58 2.34 13.77 6.69
CA ARG A 58 2.20 15.05 5.99
C ARG A 58 2.00 14.76 4.51
N SER A 59 0.88 15.24 3.94
CA SER A 59 0.66 15.06 2.51
C SER A 59 1.80 15.70 1.70
N ALA A 60 2.27 14.97 0.69
CA ALA A 60 3.35 15.36 -0.20
C ALA A 60 3.05 16.64 -1.00
N THR A 61 1.77 17.01 -1.10
CA THR A 61 1.30 18.26 -1.70
C THR A 61 0.33 18.92 -0.74
N ILE A 62 0.55 20.21 -0.42
CA ILE A 62 -0.42 21.01 0.34
C ILE A 62 -1.58 21.33 -0.60
N PRO A 63 -2.80 20.77 -0.39
CA PRO A 63 -3.93 21.09 -1.24
C PRO A 63 -4.39 22.53 -0.96
N VAL A 64 -4.95 23.19 -1.97
CA VAL A 64 -5.35 24.61 -1.90
C VAL A 64 -6.46 24.88 -0.88
N LYS A 65 -7.27 23.86 -0.54
CA LYS A 65 -8.47 24.06 0.29
C LYS A 65 -8.46 23.37 1.64
N ASP A 66 -7.71 22.29 1.83
CA ASP A 66 -7.56 21.62 3.14
C ASP A 66 -6.38 20.65 3.10
N ARG A 67 -5.75 20.36 4.24
CA ARG A 67 -4.72 19.33 4.32
C ARG A 67 -5.36 17.98 4.02
N ARG A 68 -4.79 17.24 3.05
CA ARG A 68 -5.20 15.86 2.78
C ARG A 68 -4.84 15.01 4.00
N GLU A 69 -5.83 14.30 4.52
CA GLU A 69 -5.72 13.36 5.65
C GLU A 69 -5.95 11.91 5.16
N PRO A 70 -5.55 10.88 5.93
CA PRO A 70 -5.62 9.49 5.48
C PRO A 70 -7.03 9.00 5.11
N ASP A 71 -8.07 9.43 5.81
CA ASP A 71 -9.48 9.10 5.51
C ASP A 71 -9.92 9.64 4.13
N GLY A 72 -9.36 10.79 3.73
CA GLY A 72 -9.58 11.39 2.42
C GLY A 72 -8.93 10.64 1.26
N LEU A 73 -8.07 9.65 1.53
CA LEU A 73 -7.47 8.79 0.49
C LEU A 73 -8.37 7.63 0.08
N VAL A 74 -9.39 7.32 0.88
CA VAL A 74 -10.28 6.16 0.64
C VAL A 74 -11.39 6.54 -0.32
N LEU A 75 -11.59 5.72 -1.36
CA LEU A 75 -12.72 5.84 -2.27
C LEU A 75 -14.02 5.55 -1.51
N ARG A 76 -14.95 6.51 -1.52
CA ARG A 76 -16.25 6.36 -0.85
C ARG A 76 -17.33 5.86 -1.80
N SER A 77 -18.09 4.89 -1.33
CA SER A 77 -19.26 4.34 -2.02
C SER A 77 -20.51 5.12 -1.61
N PRO A 78 -21.36 5.57 -2.55
CA PRO A 78 -22.61 6.25 -2.21
C PRO A 78 -23.50 5.40 -1.30
N GLY A 79 -24.01 6.00 -0.23
CA GLY A 79 -24.92 5.33 0.72
C GLY A 79 -24.26 4.37 1.70
N LYS A 80 -22.93 4.20 1.67
CA LYS A 80 -22.19 3.37 2.63
C LYS A 80 -21.56 4.24 3.72
N SER A 81 -21.63 3.77 4.96
CA SER A 81 -21.08 4.48 6.12
C SER A 81 -19.58 4.27 6.31
N LEU A 82 -19.02 3.22 5.71
CA LEU A 82 -17.63 2.81 5.90
C LEU A 82 -17.09 2.13 4.63
N ASP A 83 -15.98 2.64 4.14
CA ASP A 83 -15.16 2.03 3.09
C ASP A 83 -13.71 1.87 3.56
N TYR A 84 -13.00 0.97 2.88
CA TYR A 84 -11.62 0.63 3.16
C TYR A 84 -10.76 0.86 1.93
N GLY A 85 -9.59 1.44 2.15
CA GLY A 85 -8.50 1.52 1.19
C GLY A 85 -7.35 0.64 1.64
N TYR A 86 -6.70 -0.05 0.72
CA TYR A 86 -5.52 -0.87 1.00
C TYR A 86 -4.36 -0.45 0.11
N ALA A 87 -3.16 -0.46 0.69
CA ALA A 87 -1.92 -0.30 -0.04
C ALA A 87 -0.89 -1.33 0.43
N PHE A 88 -0.24 -1.96 -0.54
CA PHE A 88 0.66 -3.09 -0.34
C PHE A 88 2.00 -2.78 -1.00
N VAL A 89 3.09 -2.85 -0.24
CA VAL A 89 4.44 -2.71 -0.77
C VAL A 89 5.14 -4.06 -0.70
N ASN A 90 5.42 -4.62 -1.88
CA ASN A 90 6.22 -5.85 -1.97
C ASN A 90 7.70 -5.48 -1.92
N ILE A 91 8.40 -5.96 -0.89
CA ILE A 91 9.84 -5.86 -0.74
C ILE A 91 10.45 -7.17 -1.21
N GLU A 92 11.25 -7.12 -2.28
CA GLU A 92 12.03 -8.28 -2.70
C GLU A 92 13.29 -8.36 -1.84
N ILE A 93 13.39 -9.42 -1.05
CA ILE A 93 14.50 -9.65 -0.11
C ILE A 93 15.60 -10.53 -0.68
N ALA A 94 15.26 -11.34 -1.68
CA ALA A 94 16.16 -12.16 -2.49
C ALA A 94 15.43 -12.49 -3.81
N ASN A 95 16.14 -13.06 -4.79
CA ASN A 95 15.60 -13.26 -6.13
C ASN A 95 14.26 -14.05 -6.11
N GLY A 96 13.16 -13.37 -6.42
CA GLY A 96 11.82 -13.95 -6.42
C GLY A 96 11.23 -14.26 -5.04
N GLN A 97 11.81 -13.70 -3.97
CA GLN A 97 11.36 -13.87 -2.58
C GLN A 97 10.94 -12.52 -2.00
N PHE A 98 9.73 -12.47 -1.44
CA PHE A 98 9.08 -11.21 -1.07
C PHE A 98 8.55 -11.21 0.37
N VAL A 99 8.55 -10.02 0.97
CA VAL A 99 7.76 -9.64 2.13
C VAL A 99 6.85 -8.51 1.73
N THR A 100 5.58 -8.56 2.11
CA THR A 100 4.69 -7.43 1.87
C THR A 100 4.48 -6.66 3.15
N VAL A 101 4.87 -5.39 3.16
CA VAL A 101 4.49 -4.44 4.22
C VAL A 101 3.33 -3.60 3.71
N SER A 102 2.30 -3.46 4.52
CA SER A 102 1.02 -2.93 4.06
C SER A 102 0.35 -2.08 5.12
N ALA A 103 -0.61 -1.28 4.68
CA ALA A 103 -1.54 -0.60 5.56
C ALA A 103 -2.93 -0.59 4.94
N TYR A 104 -3.95 -0.68 5.79
CA TYR A 104 -5.31 -0.32 5.40
C TYR A 104 -5.73 1.00 6.07
N LEU A 105 -6.62 1.69 5.38
CA LEU A 105 -7.19 2.98 5.75
C LEU A 105 -8.72 2.84 5.78
N GLU A 106 -9.36 3.61 6.66
CA GLU A 106 -10.81 3.65 6.76
C GLU A 106 -11.32 5.03 6.32
N SER A 107 -12.45 5.06 5.62
CA SER A 107 -13.06 6.32 5.19
C SER A 107 -13.53 7.21 6.35
N THR A 108 -13.56 6.69 7.58
CA THR A 108 -14.05 7.35 8.79
C THR A 108 -12.96 7.62 9.83
N SER A 109 -11.73 7.20 9.57
CA SER A 109 -10.62 7.29 10.53
C SER A 109 -9.37 7.85 9.89
N LYS A 110 -8.71 8.78 10.58
CA LYS A 110 -7.40 9.28 10.19
C LYS A 110 -6.27 8.32 10.57
N ALA A 111 -6.58 7.25 11.29
CA ALA A 111 -5.61 6.22 11.63
C ALA A 111 -5.31 5.32 10.42
N THR A 112 -4.13 4.73 10.45
CA THR A 112 -3.70 3.69 9.51
C THR A 112 -3.40 2.42 10.28
N HIS A 113 -3.78 1.29 9.71
CA HIS A 113 -3.63 0.00 10.35
C HIS A 113 -2.57 -0.81 9.59
N PRO A 114 -1.33 -0.87 10.10
CA PRO A 114 -0.26 -1.60 9.45
C PRO A 114 -0.42 -3.11 9.61
N PHE A 115 0.00 -3.86 8.61
CA PHE A 115 0.09 -5.32 8.67
C PHE A 115 1.17 -5.83 7.72
N ILE A 116 1.63 -7.07 7.96
CA ILE A 116 2.65 -7.74 7.16
C ILE A 116 2.04 -9.00 6.56
N VAL A 117 2.36 -9.28 5.29
CA VAL A 117 2.02 -10.54 4.63
C VAL A 117 3.32 -11.28 4.32
N GLN A 118 3.37 -12.53 4.79
CA GLN A 118 4.46 -13.48 4.57
C GLN A 118 3.87 -14.87 4.25
N ALA A 119 4.71 -15.82 3.83
CA ALA A 119 4.26 -17.19 3.62
C ALA A 119 4.14 -17.93 4.97
N GLY A 120 3.20 -18.89 5.06
CA GLY A 120 3.03 -19.73 6.24
C GLY A 120 2.06 -19.16 7.28
N LEU A 121 1.51 -20.05 8.12
CA LEU A 121 0.59 -19.72 9.23
C LEU A 121 1.31 -19.66 10.59
N THR A 122 2.54 -20.14 10.65
CA THR A 122 3.37 -20.19 11.84
C THR A 122 3.97 -18.80 12.08
N ILE A 123 3.26 -17.96 12.82
CA ILE A 123 3.84 -16.79 13.52
C ILE A 123 4.51 -17.28 14.83
N GLU A 124 4.54 -18.60 15.07
CA GLU A 124 5.22 -19.18 16.21
C GLU A 124 6.72 -19.30 15.92
N GLN A 125 7.52 -18.57 16.71
CA GLN A 125 8.97 -18.70 16.87
C GLN A 125 9.83 -18.29 15.66
N ASP A 126 10.01 -16.99 15.44
CA ASP A 126 11.12 -16.35 14.70
C ASP A 126 11.42 -16.85 13.26
N ASP A 127 10.65 -17.80 12.72
CA ASP A 127 10.83 -18.36 11.40
C ASP A 127 10.11 -17.52 10.34
N PHE A 128 10.85 -16.56 9.81
CA PHE A 128 10.43 -15.73 8.70
C PHE A 128 10.41 -16.54 7.38
N ALA A 129 9.26 -16.62 6.71
CA ALA A 129 9.11 -17.31 5.43
C ALA A 129 8.65 -16.36 4.31
N PRO A 130 9.48 -16.11 3.28
CA PRO A 130 9.12 -15.18 2.21
C PRO A 130 8.08 -15.76 1.26
N CYS A 131 7.21 -14.90 0.75
CA CYS A 131 6.33 -15.21 -0.37
C CYS A 131 7.14 -15.44 -1.65
N ARG A 132 6.73 -16.40 -2.48
CA ARG A 132 7.32 -16.65 -3.81
C ARG A 132 6.56 -15.95 -4.95
N SER A 133 5.51 -15.21 -4.61
CA SER A 133 4.71 -14.42 -5.52
C SER A 133 4.43 -13.05 -4.89
N LEU A 134 4.16 -12.06 -5.74
CA LEU A 134 3.75 -10.73 -5.30
C LEU A 134 2.36 -10.78 -4.67
N PHE A 135 2.15 -10.00 -3.62
CA PHE A 135 0.82 -9.73 -3.12
C PHE A 135 0.18 -8.62 -3.95
N MET A 136 -0.81 -8.99 -4.76
CA MET A 136 -1.46 -8.11 -5.75
C MET A 136 -2.99 -8.10 -5.57
N PRO A 137 -3.71 -7.06 -6.03
CA PRO A 137 -5.16 -6.96 -5.93
C PRO A 137 -5.91 -8.08 -6.62
N SER A 138 -5.29 -8.73 -7.61
CA SER A 138 -5.84 -9.91 -8.28
C SER A 138 -6.02 -11.10 -7.33
N ILE A 139 -5.23 -11.21 -6.26
CA ILE A 139 -5.34 -12.29 -5.27
C ILE A 139 -6.67 -12.20 -4.51
N PHE A 140 -7.20 -11.00 -4.28
CA PHE A 140 -8.49 -10.83 -3.60
C PHE A 140 -9.71 -11.38 -4.38
N LYS A 141 -9.55 -11.72 -5.68
CA LYS A 141 -10.59 -12.43 -6.44
C LYS A 141 -10.59 -13.94 -6.19
N MET A 142 -9.59 -14.49 -5.52
CA MET A 142 -9.47 -15.91 -5.20
C MET A 142 -9.28 -16.06 -3.69
N THR A 143 -10.29 -16.62 -3.02
CA THR A 143 -10.29 -17.08 -1.61
C THR A 143 -10.50 -16.03 -0.52
N ASN A 144 -11.24 -16.48 0.51
CA ASN A 144 -11.42 -15.82 1.80
C ASN A 144 -10.06 -15.56 2.45
N VAL A 145 -9.48 -14.38 2.22
CA VAL A 145 -8.29 -13.93 2.94
C VAL A 145 -8.76 -13.21 4.20
N SER A 146 -8.64 -13.87 5.35
CA SER A 146 -8.80 -13.24 6.66
C SER A 146 -7.49 -12.57 7.04
N PHE A 147 -7.53 -11.27 7.33
CA PHE A 147 -6.44 -10.56 7.99
C PHE A 147 -6.69 -10.65 9.49
N HIS A 148 -5.71 -11.17 10.25
CA HIS A 148 -5.72 -11.19 11.71
C HIS A 148 -5.07 -9.94 12.27
#